data_AF-A0A8H7HPA1-F1
#
_entry.id   AF-A0A8H7HPA1-F1
#
_cell.length_a   1.000
_cell.length_b   1.000
_cell.length_c   1.000
_cell.angle_alpha   90.00
_cell.angle_beta   90.00
_cell.angle_gamma   90.00
#
_symmetry.space_group_name_H-M   'P 1'
#
loop_
_entity.id
_entity.type
_entity.pdbx_description
1 polymer ?
#
loop_
_entity_poly.entity_id
_entity_poly.type
_entity_poly.pdbx_seq_one_letter_code
_entity_poly.pdbx_strand_id
1 'polypeptide(L)'
;VYFTWVIRDFGTAEWFHSLLHAIEEQDTQNRIEISIYLTAKIKEDDMNNILVQDVGAERDAITSLRAPTHFGRPNWDRVFSSIGQKHPETDVGVFFCGPAVLSKTLKQMSNKYTQPKGTRFFFGKENF
;
A
#
# COMPACT_ATOMS: atom_id res chain seq x y z
N VAL A 1 -5.63 5.20 8.65
CA VAL A 1 -5.99 4.14 7.68
C VAL A 1 -4.78 3.87 6.82
N TYR A 2 -4.43 2.61 6.58
CA TYR A 2 -3.36 2.20 5.67
C TYR A 2 -4.00 1.64 4.41
N PHE A 3 -3.81 2.31 3.27
CA PHE A 3 -4.34 1.87 1.99
C PHE A 3 -3.20 1.38 1.10
N THR A 4 -3.10 0.06 0.92
CA THR A 4 -2.07 -0.56 0.07
C THR A 4 -2.68 -1.02 -1.24
N TRP A 5 -2.24 -0.44 -2.34
CA TRP A 5 -2.71 -0.79 -3.68
C TRP A 5 -1.63 -1.53 -4.46
N VAL A 6 -1.90 -2.78 -4.83
CA VAL A 6 -0.94 -3.63 -5.57
C VAL A 6 -1.47 -3.86 -6.97
N ILE A 7 -0.80 -3.30 -7.96
CA ILE A 7 -1.21 -3.34 -9.38
C ILE A 7 -0.12 -3.92 -10.27
N ARG A 8 -0.51 -4.41 -11.45
CA ARG A 8 0.42 -4.85 -12.48
C ARG A 8 0.76 -3.73 -13.44
N ASP A 9 -0.23 -2.99 -13.89
CA ASP A 9 -0.07 -1.87 -14.81
C ASP A 9 -0.99 -0.73 -14.37
N PHE A 10 -0.62 0.50 -14.74
CA PHE A 10 -1.43 1.68 -14.48
C PHE A 10 -2.59 1.83 -15.46
N GLY A 11 -2.46 1.29 -16.68
CA GLY A 11 -3.42 1.49 -17.76
C GLY A 11 -4.81 0.94 -17.45
N THR A 12 -4.90 -0.14 -16.66
CA THR A 12 -6.19 -0.74 -16.27
C THR A 12 -6.94 -0.02 -15.15
N ALA A 13 -6.31 0.97 -14.49
CA ALA A 13 -6.88 1.59 -13.30
C ALA A 13 -6.76 3.11 -13.26
N GLU A 14 -6.73 3.76 -14.42
CA GLU A 14 -6.71 5.22 -14.55
C GLU A 14 -7.90 5.89 -13.81
N TRP A 15 -9.09 5.28 -13.83
CA TRP A 15 -10.24 5.81 -13.08
C TRP A 15 -9.99 5.83 -11.56
N PHE A 16 -9.23 4.86 -11.04
CA PHE A 16 -8.92 4.76 -9.62
C PHE A 16 -7.85 5.78 -9.22
N HIS A 17 -7.00 6.16 -10.17
CA HIS A 17 -6.01 7.19 -9.98
C HIS A 17 -6.64 8.57 -9.67
N SER A 18 -7.69 8.98 -10.41
CA SER A 18 -8.44 10.21 -10.11
C SER A 18 -9.12 10.17 -8.73
N LEU A 19 -9.58 9.00 -8.30
CA LEU A 19 -10.15 8.81 -6.96
C LEU A 19 -9.09 8.99 -5.86
N LEU A 20 -7.90 8.43 -6.03
CA LEU A 20 -6.81 8.60 -5.06
C LEU A 20 -6.37 10.06 -4.95
N HIS A 21 -6.35 10.80 -6.05
CA HIS A 21 -6.12 12.26 -6.03
C HIS A 21 -7.16 12.98 -5.18
N ALA A 22 -8.45 12.71 -5.41
CA ALA A 22 -9.52 13.32 -4.64
C ALA A 22 -9.44 12.97 -3.14
N ILE A 23 -9.04 11.73 -2.82
CA ILE A 23 -8.82 11.31 -1.43
C ILE A 23 -7.66 12.08 -0.80
N GLU A 24 -6.53 12.24 -1.50
CA GLU A 24 -5.38 12.99 -1.01
C GLU A 24 -5.72 14.46 -0.77
N GLU A 25 -6.39 15.13 -1.72
CA GLU A 25 -6.79 16.53 -1.58
C GLU A 25 -7.70 16.76 -0.37
N GLN A 26 -8.59 15.81 -0.09
CA GLN A 26 -9.52 15.90 1.05
C GLN A 26 -8.87 15.49 2.38
N ASP A 27 -7.82 14.65 2.36
CA ASP A 27 -7.13 14.21 3.57
C ASP A 27 -6.12 15.25 4.07
N THR A 28 -6.64 16.36 4.59
CA THR A 28 -5.86 17.47 5.16
C THR A 28 -5.20 17.15 6.50
N GLN A 29 -5.58 16.03 7.12
CA GLN A 29 -5.10 15.60 8.44
C GLN A 29 -4.17 14.38 8.38
N ASN A 30 -3.77 13.94 7.19
CA ASN A 30 -2.94 12.74 6.98
C ASN A 30 -3.51 11.49 7.68
N ARG A 31 -4.83 11.29 7.61
CA ARG A 31 -5.52 10.13 8.20
C ARG A 31 -5.37 8.87 7.34
N ILE A 32 -4.99 9.00 6.09
CA ILE A 32 -4.86 7.91 5.11
C ILE A 32 -3.43 7.88 4.59
N GLU A 33 -2.68 6.82 4.94
CA GLU A 33 -1.36 6.54 4.37
C GLU A 33 -1.55 5.62 3.16
N ILE A 34 -1.33 6.14 1.96
CA ILE A 34 -1.45 5.40 0.69
C ILE A 34 -0.07 4.86 0.29
N SER A 35 0.00 3.60 -0.12
CA SER A 35 1.20 2.99 -0.69
C SER A 35 0.84 2.21 -1.94
N ILE A 36 1.42 2.59 -3.07
CA ILE A 36 1.16 1.96 -4.37
C ILE A 36 2.32 1.02 -4.67
N TYR A 37 2.03 -0.18 -5.16
CA TYR A 37 3.02 -1.18 -5.54
C TYR A 37 2.79 -1.62 -6.98
N LEU A 38 3.69 -1.20 -7.87
CA LEU A 38 3.68 -1.60 -9.27
C LEU A 38 4.52 -2.87 -9.46
N THR A 39 3.85 -3.96 -9.83
CA THR A 39 4.46 -5.30 -9.92
C THR A 39 4.88 -5.73 -11.33
N ALA A 40 4.57 -4.94 -12.38
CA ALA A 40 5.14 -5.19 -13.70
C ALA A 40 6.65 -4.99 -13.71
N LYS A 41 7.31 -5.69 -14.64
CA LYS A 41 8.70 -5.42 -14.97
C LYS A 41 8.75 -4.11 -15.74
N ILE A 42 9.44 -3.13 -15.17
CA ILE A 42 9.82 -1.89 -15.87
C ILE A 42 11.18 -2.15 -16.52
N LYS A 43 11.39 -1.60 -17.72
CA LYS A 43 12.72 -1.66 -18.35
C LYS A 43 13.69 -0.84 -17.49
N GLU A 44 14.94 -1.29 -17.35
CA GLU A 44 15.91 -0.62 -16.49
C GLU A 44 16.12 0.87 -16.85
N ASP A 45 16.10 1.19 -18.14
CA ASP A 45 16.20 2.56 -18.64
C ASP A 45 15.03 3.44 -18.20
N ASP A 46 13.80 2.91 -18.25
CA ASP A 46 12.59 3.61 -17.81
C ASP A 46 12.60 3.81 -16.29
N MET A 47 13.10 2.81 -15.53
CA MET A 47 13.18 2.87 -14.07
C MET A 47 14.17 3.96 -13.59
N ASN A 48 15.33 4.08 -14.23
CA ASN A 48 16.30 5.12 -13.89
C ASN A 48 15.75 6.53 -14.15
N ASN A 49 15.03 6.72 -15.26
CA ASN A 49 14.40 7.99 -15.58
C ASN A 49 13.33 8.38 -14.54
N ILE A 50 12.50 7.43 -14.13
CA ILE A 50 11.47 7.64 -13.11
C ILE A 50 12.10 8.00 -11.77
N LEU A 51 13.12 7.25 -11.34
CA LEU A 51 13.80 7.51 -10.07
C LEU A 51 14.45 8.89 -10.04
N VAL A 52 15.09 9.30 -11.13
CA VAL A 52 15.69 10.64 -11.25
C VAL A 52 14.63 11.74 -11.16
N GLN A 53 13.45 11.53 -11.75
CA GLN A 53 12.34 12.48 -11.69
C GLN A 53 11.69 12.56 -10.30
N ASP A 54 11.70 11.46 -9.53
CA ASP A 54 11.16 11.42 -8.17
C ASP A 54 12.05 12.13 -7.13
N VAL A 55 13.36 12.25 -7.36
CA VAL A 55 14.28 12.86 -6.39
C VAL A 55 13.97 14.35 -6.22
N GLY A 56 13.34 14.69 -5.09
CA GLY A 56 12.96 16.06 -4.74
C GLY A 56 11.63 16.53 -5.32
N ALA A 57 10.89 15.64 -5.99
CA ALA A 57 9.54 15.95 -6.45
C ALA A 57 8.52 15.88 -5.29
N GLU A 58 7.56 16.80 -5.30
CA GLU A 58 6.42 16.77 -4.36
C GLU A 58 5.38 15.70 -4.73
N ARG A 59 5.49 15.14 -5.94
CA ARG A 59 4.54 14.19 -6.53
C ARG A 59 5.30 13.09 -7.26
N ASP A 60 4.79 11.88 -7.15
CA ASP A 60 5.28 10.66 -7.80
C ASP A 60 5.31 10.82 -9.33
N ALA A 61 6.40 10.44 -9.98
CA ALA A 61 6.60 10.68 -11.41
C ALA A 61 5.69 9.82 -12.31
N ILE A 62 5.09 8.75 -11.78
CA ILE A 62 4.19 7.87 -12.55
C ILE A 62 2.74 8.28 -12.36
N THR A 63 2.33 8.45 -11.12
CA THR A 63 0.94 8.75 -10.77
C THR A 63 0.71 10.23 -10.61
N SER A 64 1.70 11.05 -10.31
CA SER A 64 1.50 12.43 -9.86
C SER A 64 0.75 12.55 -8.51
N LEU A 65 0.57 11.47 -7.75
CA LEU A 65 0.08 11.52 -6.37
C LEU A 65 1.19 11.98 -5.42
N ARG A 66 0.82 12.45 -4.22
CA ARG A 66 1.80 12.65 -3.14
C ARG A 66 2.28 11.31 -2.57
N ALA A 67 1.43 10.29 -2.61
CA ALA A 67 1.76 8.93 -2.22
C ALA A 67 2.78 8.30 -3.17
N PRO A 68 3.85 7.67 -2.64
CA PRO A 68 4.90 7.10 -3.47
C PRO A 68 4.46 5.79 -4.14
N THR A 69 4.96 5.55 -5.35
CA THR A 69 4.94 4.25 -6.02
C THR A 69 6.19 3.45 -5.67
N HIS A 70 5.98 2.26 -5.14
CA HIS A 70 7.02 1.26 -4.91
C HIS A 70 7.06 0.25 -6.05
N PHE A 71 8.26 -0.10 -6.51
CA PHE A 71 8.43 -1.13 -7.53
C PHE A 71 8.56 -2.52 -6.91
N GLY A 72 7.86 -3.49 -7.49
CA GLY A 72 7.82 -4.86 -7.04
C GLY A 72 6.68 -5.15 -6.07
N ARG A 73 6.78 -6.29 -5.36
CA ARG A 73 5.74 -6.74 -4.43
C ARG A 73 5.97 -6.16 -3.03
N PRO A 74 4.90 -5.87 -2.26
CA PRO A 74 5.04 -5.47 -0.86
C PRO A 74 5.80 -6.51 -0.04
N ASN A 75 6.69 -6.02 0.81
CA ASN A 75 7.27 -6.84 1.87
C ASN A 75 6.32 -6.82 3.08
N TRP A 76 5.40 -7.79 3.12
CA TRP A 76 4.37 -7.84 4.18
C TRP A 76 4.96 -7.97 5.59
N ASP A 77 6.10 -8.63 5.74
CA ASP A 77 6.79 -8.68 7.04
C ASP A 77 7.15 -7.28 7.54
N ARG A 78 7.70 -6.43 6.67
CA ARG A 78 8.02 -5.03 7.00
C ARG A 78 6.77 -4.19 7.23
N VAL A 79 5.73 -4.37 6.40
CA VAL A 79 4.48 -3.61 6.51
C VAL A 79 3.81 -3.88 7.86
N PHE A 80 3.58 -5.16 8.20
CA PHE A 80 2.93 -5.52 9.46
C PHE A 80 3.79 -5.17 10.68
N SER A 81 5.11 -5.38 10.61
CA SER A 81 6.00 -4.99 11.72
C SER A 81 5.98 -3.49 11.97
N SER A 82 5.98 -2.69 10.90
CA SER A 82 5.96 -1.22 11.01
C SER A 82 4.64 -0.74 11.61
N ILE A 83 3.51 -1.28 11.17
CA ILE A 83 2.20 -0.93 11.75
C ILE A 83 2.14 -1.28 13.24
N GLY A 84 2.62 -2.46 13.63
CA GLY A 84 2.67 -2.88 15.03
C GLY A 84 3.55 -1.98 15.90
N GLN A 85 4.68 -1.50 15.36
CA GLN A 85 5.55 -0.56 16.08
C GLN A 85 4.96 0.85 16.16
N LYS A 86 4.32 1.32 15.09
CA LYS A 86 3.67 2.65 15.04
C LYS A 86 2.46 2.72 15.98
N HIS A 87 1.74 1.60 16.17
CA HIS A 87 0.49 1.54 16.94
C HIS A 87 0.54 0.44 18.01
N PRO A 88 1.34 0.62 19.08
CA PRO A 88 1.42 -0.34 20.17
C PRO A 88 0.05 -0.53 20.84
N GLU A 89 -0.21 -1.74 21.35
CA GLU A 89 -1.41 -2.07 22.15
C GLU A 89 -2.75 -1.75 21.46
N THR A 90 -2.76 -1.75 20.13
CA THR A 90 -3.92 -1.34 19.32
C THR A 90 -4.50 -2.51 18.52
N ASP A 91 -5.83 -2.52 18.36
CA ASP A 91 -6.51 -3.47 17.48
C ASP A 91 -6.57 -2.93 16.05
N VAL A 92 -6.05 -3.70 15.10
CA VAL A 92 -5.95 -3.31 13.69
C VAL A 92 -6.75 -4.29 12.83
N GLY A 93 -7.79 -3.77 12.16
CA GLY A 93 -8.50 -4.51 11.12
C GLY A 93 -7.68 -4.58 9.83
N VAL A 94 -7.59 -5.77 9.23
CA VAL A 94 -6.95 -5.99 7.93
C VAL A 94 -8.02 -6.47 6.95
N PHE A 95 -8.30 -5.62 5.96
CA PHE A 95 -9.31 -5.86 4.94
C PHE A 95 -8.64 -6.07 3.59
N PHE A 96 -9.19 -6.98 2.78
CA PHE A 96 -8.59 -7.34 1.51
C PHE A 96 -9.63 -7.70 0.45
N CYS A 97 -9.51 -7.06 -0.72
CA CYS A 97 -10.20 -7.41 -1.95
C CYS A 97 -9.16 -7.67 -3.05
N GLY A 98 -9.20 -8.86 -3.68
CA GLY A 98 -8.25 -9.24 -4.72
C GLY A 98 -7.96 -10.74 -4.80
N PRO A 99 -6.82 -11.15 -5.38
CA PRO A 99 -6.50 -12.56 -5.64
C PRO A 99 -6.47 -13.42 -4.36
N ALA A 100 -7.05 -14.62 -4.44
CA ALA A 100 -7.16 -15.55 -3.31
C ALA A 100 -5.81 -15.93 -2.68
N VAL A 101 -4.75 -16.01 -3.48
CA VAL A 101 -3.39 -16.29 -3.00
C VAL A 101 -2.92 -15.20 -2.02
N LEU A 102 -3.16 -13.92 -2.36
CA LEU A 102 -2.77 -12.81 -1.49
C LEU A 102 -3.65 -12.73 -0.24
N SER A 103 -4.95 -13.04 -0.35
CA SER A 103 -5.84 -13.17 0.81
C SER A 103 -5.28 -14.15 1.85
N LYS A 104 -4.79 -15.33 1.40
CA LYS A 104 -4.17 -16.33 2.28
C LYS A 104 -2.90 -15.80 2.94
N THR A 105 -2.04 -15.11 2.18
CA THR A 105 -0.82 -14.50 2.70
C THR A 105 -1.12 -13.46 3.77
N LEU A 106 -2.07 -12.54 3.53
CA LEU A 106 -2.42 -11.50 4.50
C LEU A 106 -3.02 -12.08 5.78
N LYS A 107 -3.86 -13.11 5.67
CA LYS A 107 -4.38 -13.84 6.84
C LYS A 107 -3.24 -14.46 7.68
N GLN A 108 -2.24 -15.05 7.02
CA GLN A 108 -1.07 -15.61 7.70
C GLN A 108 -0.24 -14.52 8.39
N MET A 109 -0.07 -13.36 7.74
CA MET A 109 0.67 -12.23 8.30
C MET A 109 -0.06 -11.62 9.51
N SER A 110 -1.38 -11.45 9.44
CA SER A 110 -2.17 -11.00 10.61
C SER A 110 -1.99 -11.91 11.82
N ASN A 111 -2.01 -13.23 11.62
CA ASN A 111 -1.78 -14.18 12.70
C ASN A 111 -0.34 -14.12 13.23
N LYS A 112 0.65 -14.00 12.33
CA LYS A 112 2.08 -13.95 12.69
C LYS A 112 2.43 -12.72 13.53
N TYR A 113 1.86 -11.56 13.20
CA TYR A 113 2.23 -10.27 13.81
C TYR A 113 1.32 -9.84 14.97
N THR A 114 0.27 -10.60 15.27
CA THR A 114 -0.56 -10.38 16.45
C THR A 114 0.20 -10.70 17.73
N GLN A 115 0.22 -9.76 18.68
CA GLN A 115 0.88 -9.92 19.98
C GLN A 115 -0.14 -9.76 21.12
N PRO A 116 -0.23 -10.70 22.08
CA PRO A 116 -1.26 -10.67 23.13
C PRO A 116 -1.24 -9.43 24.04
N LYS A 117 -0.06 -8.84 24.25
CA LYS A 117 0.15 -7.62 25.06
C LYS A 117 0.62 -6.45 24.20
N GLY A 118 0.32 -6.50 22.90
CA GLY A 118 0.73 -5.49 21.93
C GLY A 118 -0.34 -5.32 20.87
N THR A 119 0.06 -4.93 19.67
CA THR A 119 -0.86 -4.77 18.55
C THR A 119 -1.46 -6.11 18.12
N ARG A 120 -2.76 -6.14 17.88
CA ARG A 120 -3.49 -7.33 17.42
C ARG A 120 -4.09 -7.09 16.05
N PHE A 121 -3.90 -8.02 15.14
CA PHE A 121 -4.37 -7.89 13.76
C PHE A 121 -5.53 -8.85 13.48
N PHE A 122 -6.65 -8.29 13.03
CA PHE A 122 -7.87 -9.04 12.74
C PHE A 122 -8.11 -9.06 11.24
N PHE A 123 -7.93 -10.21 10.60
CA PHE A 123 -8.13 -10.36 9.16
C PHE A 123 -9.61 -10.57 8.82
N GLY A 124 -10.20 -9.62 8.10
CA GLY A 124 -11.52 -9.72 7.48
C GLY A 124 -11.40 -10.00 5.99
N LYS A 125 -11.95 -11.13 5.52
CA LYS A 125 -12.12 -11.34 4.08
C LYS A 125 -13.37 -10.58 3.64
N GLU A 126 -13.19 -9.58 2.79
CA GLU A 126 -14.31 -8.84 2.21
C GLU A 126 -14.49 -9.27 0.74
N ASN A 127 -15.73 -9.48 0.33
CA ASN A 127 -16.08 -9.62 -1.09
C ASN A 127 -16.89 -8.37 -1.44
N PHE A 128 -16.21 -7.35 -1.97
CA PHE A 128 -16.86 -6.18 -2.56
C PHE A 128 -17.10 -6.40 -4.05
#